data_AF-A0AA87J888-F1
#
_entry.id   AF-A0AA87J888-F1
#
_cell.length_a   1.000
_cell.length_b   1.000
_cell.length_c   1.000
_cell.angle_alpha   90.00
_cell.angle_beta   90.00
_cell.angle_gamma   90.00
#
_symmetry.space_group_name_H-M   'P 1'
#
loop_
_entity.id
_entity.type
_entity.pdbx_description
1 polymer ?
#
loop_
_entity_poly.entity_id
_entity_poly.type
_entity_poly.pdbx_seq_one_letter_code
_entity_poly.pdbx_strand_id
1 'polypeptide(L)' 'MTYRMTMSNTTWVFEDLKELMAKATPLRSGDLLAGIAAGSAEEMAAARMCLAEVPSGPS' A
#
# COMPACT_ATOMS: atom_id res chain seq x y z
N MET A 1 11.10 3.49 -6.94
CA MET A 1 11.49 4.01 -5.61
C MET A 1 10.74 3.15 -4.62
N THR A 2 11.44 2.40 -3.78
CA THR A 2 10.80 1.36 -2.95
C THR A 2 10.25 1.95 -1.67
N TYR A 3 8.98 1.67 -1.37
CA TYR A 3 8.30 2.10 -0.16
C TYR A 3 8.34 0.98 0.87
N ARG A 4 8.60 1.32 2.14
CA ARG A 4 8.75 0.33 3.21
C ARG A 4 8.04 0.82 4.46
N MET A 5 7.32 -0.08 5.12
CA MET A 5 6.58 0.22 6.35
C MET A 5 6.71 -0.94 7.32
N THR A 6 7.13 -0.66 8.55
CA THR A 6 7.24 -1.68 9.60
C THR A 6 6.02 -1.59 10.52
N MET A 7 5.24 -2.67 10.60
CA MET A 7 4.04 -2.76 11.42
C MET A 7 4.06 -4.06 12.23
N SER A 8 3.85 -3.97 13.55
CA SER A 8 3.74 -5.14 14.46
C SER A 8 4.82 -6.21 14.23
N ASN A 9 6.08 -5.78 14.09
CA ASN A 9 7.24 -6.66 13.88
C ASN A 9 7.35 -7.30 12.48
N THR A 10 6.54 -6.85 11.51
CA THR A 10 6.62 -7.23 10.10
C THR A 10 7.01 -6.03 9.26
N THR A 11 8.00 -6.18 8.39
CA THR A 11 8.38 -5.14 7.42
C THR A 11 7.72 -5.42 6.08
N TRP A 12 6.83 -4.52 5.68
CA TRP A 12 6.18 -4.51 4.38
C TRP A 12 7.00 -3.69 3.39
N VAL A 13 7.14 -4.21 2.18
CA VAL A 13 7.92 -3.60 1.11
C VAL A 13 7.03 -3.53 -0.12
N PHE A 14 6.99 -2.36 -0.76
CA PHE A 14 6.25 -2.09 -2.00
C PHE A 14 7.25 -1.55 -3.03
N GLU A 15 7.32 -2.16 -4.20
CA GLU A 15 8.34 -1.87 -5.21
C GLU A 15 8.20 -0.46 -5.80
N ASP A 16 6.96 -0.01 -5.94
CA ASP A 16 6.61 1.28 -6.50
C ASP A 16 5.32 1.88 -5.91
N LEU A 17 5.01 3.11 -6.32
CA LEU A 17 3.84 3.84 -5.85
C LEU A 17 2.53 3.18 -6.33
N LYS A 18 2.53 2.53 -7.49
CA LYS A 18 1.35 1.87 -8.06
C LYS A 18 0.97 0.65 -7.21
N GLU A 19 1.96 -0.16 -6.83
CA GLU A 19 1.78 -1.28 -5.92
C GLU A 19 1.31 -0.79 -4.54
N LEU A 20 1.96 0.24 -4.00
CA LEU A 20 1.55 0.86 -2.73
C LEU A 20 0.08 1.31 -2.76
N MET A 21 -0.35 2.01 -3.81
CA MET A 21 -1.73 2.47 -3.98
C MET A 21 -2.72 1.32 -4.18
N ALA A 22 -2.34 0.29 -4.93
CA ALA A 22 -3.16 -0.91 -5.13
C ALA A 22 -3.38 -1.66 -3.81
N LYS A 23 -2.34 -1.81 -2.99
CA LYS A 23 -2.39 -2.45 -1.68
C LYS A 23 -3.12 -1.61 -0.64
N ALA A 24 -3.04 -0.28 -0.72
CA ALA A 24 -3.73 0.63 0.18
C ALA A 24 -5.26 0.69 -0.08
N THR A 25 -5.71 0.28 -1.26
CA THR A 25 -7.11 0.36 -1.67
C THR A 25 -7.79 -1.01 -1.50
N PRO A 26 -8.95 -1.10 -0.83
CA PRO A 26 -9.66 -2.37 -0.73
C PRO A 26 -10.22 -2.73 -2.10
N LEU A 27 -10.31 -4.02 -2.43
CA LEU A 27 -10.99 -4.51 -3.63
C LEU A 27 -12.41 -3.94 -3.70
N ARG A 28 -12.58 -2.81 -4.40
CA ARG A 28 -13.90 -2.33 -4.79
C ARG A 28 -14.36 -3.27 -5.89
N SER A 29 -15.59 -3.74 -5.75
CA SER A 29 -16.29 -4.76 -6.56
C SER A 29 -16.39 -4.48 -8.08
N GLY A 30 -15.63 -3.56 -8.67
CA GLY A 30 -15.83 -3.08 -10.05
C GLY A 30 -14.64 -3.18 -11.01
N ASP A 31 -13.40 -3.21 -10.53
CA ASP A 31 -12.25 -3.04 -11.44
C ASP A 31 -11.22 -4.13 -11.20
N LEU A 32 -11.17 -5.10 -12.13
CA LEU A 32 -10.02 -5.70 -12.85
C LEU A 32 -8.62 -5.81 -12.19
N LEU A 33 -8.46 -5.63 -10.88
CA LEU A 33 -7.20 -5.70 -10.14
C LEU A 33 -7.26 -6.82 -9.09
N ALA A 34 -7.87 -7.95 -9.46
CA ALA A 34 -7.95 -9.15 -8.62
C ALA A 34 -6.57 -9.77 -8.26
N GLY A 35 -5.46 -9.25 -8.79
CA GLY A 35 -4.12 -9.80 -8.56
C GLY A 35 -3.15 -8.96 -7.71
N ILE A 36 -3.49 -7.71 -7.36
CA ILE A 36 -2.55 -6.78 -6.69
C ILE A 36 -3.10 -6.26 -5.35
N ALA A 37 -4.24 -6.77 -4.89
CA ALA A 37 -4.81 -6.38 -3.61
C ALA A 37 -3.94 -6.85 -2.43
N ALA A 38 -4.07 -6.17 -1.29
CA ALA A 38 -3.46 -6.63 -0.05
C ALA A 38 -4.04 -8.00 0.33
N GLY A 39 -3.16 -8.96 0.63
CA GLY A 39 -3.52 -10.29 1.09
C GLY A 39 -4.06 -10.30 2.52
N SER A 40 -3.82 -9.23 3.29
CA SER A 40 -4.32 -9.07 4.66
C SER A 40 -4.73 -7.63 4.98
N ALA A 41 -5.56 -7.47 6.02
CA ALA A 41 -5.93 -6.17 6.56
C ALA A 41 -4.71 -5.41 7.13
N GLU A 42 -3.69 -6.11 7.61
CA GLU A 42 -2.44 -5.55 8.12
C GLU A 42 -1.58 -4.98 6.99
N GLU A 43 -1.40 -5.73 5.89
CA GLU A 43 -0.69 -5.24 4.71
C GLU A 43 -1.36 -4.00 4.14
N MET A 44 -2.69 -4.00 4.10
CA MET A 44 -3.50 -2.86 3.67
C MET A 44 -3.31 -1.64 4.60
N ALA A 45 -3.29 -1.86 5.91
CA ALA A 45 -3.05 -0.79 6.88
C ALA A 45 -1.64 -0.20 6.72
N ALA A 46 -0.63 -1.06 6.58
CA ALA A 46 0.75 -0.65 6.34
C ALA A 46 0.88 0.14 5.02
N ALA A 47 0.23 -0.31 3.95
CA ALA A 47 0.21 0.39 2.66
C ALA A 47 -0.44 1.77 2.77
N ARG A 48 -1.58 1.90 3.47
CA ARG A 48 -2.24 3.20 3.68
C ARG A 48 -1.40 4.17 4.51
N MET A 49 -0.76 3.68 5.58
CA MET A 49 0.11 4.50 6.41
C MET A 49 1.32 4.98 5.61
N CYS A 50 1.94 4.09 4.82
CA CYS A 50 3.10 4.42 4.02
C CYS A 50 2.73 5.40 2.91
N LEU A 51 1.56 5.24 2.29
CA LEU A 51 1.01 6.18 1.30
C LEU A 51 0.78 7.58 1.89
N ALA A 52 0.37 7.67 3.16
CA ALA A 52 0.19 8.95 3.86
C ALA A 52 1.53 9.63 4.23
N GLU A 53 2.59 8.85 4.41
CA GLU A 53 3.96 9.37 4.61
C GLU A 53 4.65 9.75 3.30
N VAL A 54 4.17 9.27 2.14
CA VAL A 54 4.68 9.73 0.85
C VAL A 54 4.41 11.23 0.78
N PRO A 55 5.45 12.08 0.69
CA PRO A 55 5.24 13.51 0.66
C PRO A 55 4.39 13.84 -0.56
N SER A 56 3.13 14.21 -0.32
CA SER A 56 2.36 14.99 -1.29
C SER A 56 3.22 16.21 -1.61
N GLY A 57 3.50 16.44 -2.89
CA GLY A 57 4.48 17.42 -3.37
C GLY A 57 4.40 18.82 -2.74
N PRO A 58 5.44 19.64 -2.95
CA PRO A 58 5.81 20.73 -2.06
C PRO A 58 4.70 21.77 -1.91
N SER A 59 4.45 22.16 -0.65
CA SER A 59 3.95 23.49 -0.30
C SER A 59 4.89 24.58 -0.80
#